data_AF-A0A1V0R374-F1
#
_entry.id   AF-A0A1V0R374-F1
#
_cell.length_a   1.000
_cell.length_b   1.000
_cell.length_c   1.000
_cell.angle_alpha   90.00
_cell.angle_beta   90.00
_cell.angle_gamma   90.00
#
_symmetry.space_group_name_H-M   'P 1'
#
loop_
_entity.id
_entity.type
_entity.pdbx_description
1 polymer ?
#
loop_
_entity_poly.entity_id
_entity_poly.type
_entity_poly.pdbx_seq_one_letter_code
_entity_poly.pdbx_strand_id
1 'polypeptide(L)' 'MAETVKGPASYFPLIEKKYGRPIGEWQDLVRSSPLTKHMELVSWLKTEHGLGHGHANALVAHTLAEGK' A
#
# COMPACT_ATOMS: atom_id res chain seq x y z
N MET A 1 1.35 20.62 15.23
CA MET A 1 -0.05 20.44 14.79
C MET A 1 -0.03 19.37 13.73
N ALA A 2 -0.66 18.21 13.97
CA ALA A 2 -0.63 17.08 13.05
C ALA A 2 -1.40 17.43 11.78
N GLU A 3 -0.67 17.59 10.68
CA GLU A 3 -1.21 17.89 9.36
C GLU A 3 -2.24 16.82 9.04
N THR A 4 -3.50 17.24 8.87
CA THR A 4 -4.57 16.35 8.44
C THR A 4 -4.28 15.92 7.01
N VAL A 5 -3.42 14.93 6.84
CA VAL A 5 -3.26 14.20 5.59
C VAL A 5 -4.64 13.66 5.26
N LYS A 6 -5.34 14.33 4.34
CA LYS A 6 -6.58 13.87 3.73
C LYS A 6 -6.15 13.18 2.43
N GLY A 7 -5.91 11.88 2.49
CA GLY A 7 -5.48 11.10 1.34
C GLY A 7 -5.20 9.64 1.71
N PRO A 8 -4.84 8.78 0.74
CA PRO A 8 -4.50 7.38 1.01
C PRO A 8 -3.42 7.20 2.09
N ALA A 9 -2.57 8.23 2.29
CA ALA A 9 -1.57 8.28 3.34
C ALA A 9 -2.13 8.27 4.78
N SER A 10 -3.40 8.63 5.01
CA SER A 10 -4.01 8.53 6.35
C SER A 10 -4.14 7.06 6.80
N TYR A 11 -4.21 6.12 5.86
CA TYR A 11 -4.33 4.70 6.17
C TYR A 11 -2.99 4.06 6.52
N PHE A 12 -1.86 4.69 6.18
CA PHE A 12 -0.52 4.16 6.36
C PHE A 12 -0.18 3.79 7.80
N PRO A 13 -0.30 4.68 8.80
CA PRO A 13 -0.03 4.31 10.18
C PRO A 13 -0.95 3.18 10.69
N LEU A 14 -2.16 3.06 10.15
CA LEU A 14 -3.08 1.96 10.49
C LEU A 14 -2.67 0.63 9.84
N ILE A 15 -2.18 0.67 8.59
CA ILE A 15 -1.63 -0.48 7.88
C ILE A 15 -0.38 -0.98 8.61
N GLU A 16 0.56 -0.10 8.95
CA GLU A 16 1.77 -0.46 9.69
C GLU A 16 1.44 -1.08 11.04
N LYS A 17 0.49 -0.49 11.77
CA LYS A 17 0.04 -1.02 13.06
C LYS A 17 -0.68 -2.36 12.92
N LYS A 18 -1.44 -2.58 11.83
CA LYS A 18 -2.23 -3.80 11.62
C LYS A 18 -1.40 -4.97 11.10
N TYR A 19 -0.46 -4.70 10.20
CA TYR A 19 0.34 -5.73 9.54
C TYR A 19 1.79 -5.80 10.05
N GLY A 20 2.19 -4.91 10.95
CA GLY A 20 3.48 -4.93 11.63
C GLY A 20 4.68 -4.63 10.74
N ARG A 21 4.47 -4.01 9.57
CA ARG A 21 5.52 -3.67 8.61
C ARG A 21 5.40 -2.22 8.16
N PRO A 22 6.50 -1.48 8.04
CA PRO A 22 6.47 -0.08 7.63
C PRO A 22 6.01 0.07 6.18
N ILE A 23 5.43 1.22 5.82
CA ILE A 23 4.94 1.45 4.45
C ILE A 23 6.03 1.36 3.41
N GLY A 24 7.25 1.83 3.71
CA GLY A 24 8.38 1.71 2.78
C GLY A 24 8.63 0.27 2.34
N GLU A 25 8.52 -0.71 3.25
CA GLU A 25 8.67 -2.13 2.92
C GLU A 25 7.54 -2.63 2.03
N TRP A 26 6.31 -2.16 2.25
CA TRP A 26 5.18 -2.51 1.40
C TRP A 26 5.30 -1.93 -0.01
N GLN A 27 5.75 -0.67 -0.11
CA GLN A 27 6.02 -0.03 -1.39
C GLN A 27 7.14 -0.76 -2.14
N ASP A 28 8.20 -1.15 -1.44
CA ASP A 28 9.31 -1.92 -2.01
C ASP A 28 8.84 -3.29 -2.51
N LEU A 29 8.01 -4.00 -1.72
CA LEU A 29 7.38 -5.25 -2.15
C LEU A 29 6.55 -5.09 -3.43
N VAL A 30 5.79 -4.01 -3.53
CA VAL A 30 5.01 -3.69 -4.74
C VAL A 30 5.93 -3.39 -5.93
N ARG A 31 7.02 -2.66 -5.73
CA ARG A 31 8.00 -2.33 -6.80
C ARG A 31 8.85 -3.53 -7.21
N SER A 32 9.17 -4.42 -6.27
CA SER A 32 9.90 -5.65 -6.50
C SER A 32 9.02 -6.74 -7.11
N SER A 33 7.70 -6.58 -7.08
CA SER A 33 6.77 -7.50 -7.72
C SER A 33 6.89 -7.41 -9.25
N PRO A 34 6.83 -8.54 -9.98
CA PRO A 34 6.79 -8.52 -11.45
C PRO A 34 5.45 -7.97 -11.99
N LEU A 35 4.49 -7.70 -11.11
CA LEU A 35 3.16 -7.22 -11.48
C LEU A 35 3.19 -5.71 -11.74
N THR A 36 2.69 -5.31 -12.91
CA THR A 36 2.64 -3.89 -13.32
C THR A 36 1.24 -3.30 -13.25
N LYS A 37 0.20 -4.15 -13.27
CA LYS A 37 -1.18 -3.68 -13.22
C LYS A 37 -1.62 -3.45 -11.78
N HIS A 38 -2.21 -2.29 -11.55
CA HIS A 38 -2.78 -1.89 -10.26
C HIS A 38 -3.68 -2.97 -9.65
N MET A 39 -4.63 -3.50 -10.42
CA MET A 39 -5.57 -4.51 -9.92
C MET A 39 -4.90 -5.85 -9.60
N GLU A 40 -3.84 -6.23 -10.32
CA GLU A 40 -3.09 -7.45 -10.04
C GLU A 40 -2.30 -7.32 -8.73
N LEU A 41 -1.62 -6.18 -8.54
CA LEU A 41 -0.93 -5.84 -7.29
C LEU A 41 -1.88 -5.81 -6.09
N VAL A 42 -3.07 -5.21 -6.25
CA VAL A 42 -4.09 -5.19 -5.19
C VAL A 42 -4.55 -6.61 -4.84
N SER A 43 -4.80 -7.46 -5.83
CA SER A 43 -5.16 -8.86 -5.57
C SER A 43 -4.02 -9.62 -4.90
N TRP A 44 -2.78 -9.45 -5.36
CA TRP A 44 -1.60 -10.09 -4.79
C TRP A 44 -1.37 -9.71 -3.32
N LEU A 45 -1.48 -8.43 -2.97
CA LEU A 45 -1.40 -7.99 -1.56
C LEU A 45 -2.54 -8.57 -0.70
N LYS A 46 -3.72 -8.77 -1.29
CA LYS A 46 -4.85 -9.42 -0.59
C LYS A 46 -4.60 -10.91 -0.38
N THR A 47 -4.09 -11.62 -1.38
CA THR A 47 -3.91 -13.08 -1.32
C THR A 47 -2.67 -13.49 -0.54
N GLU A 48 -1.52 -12.88 -0.84
CA GLU A 48 -0.24 -13.26 -0.23
C GLU A 48 -0.07 -12.66 1.17
N HIS A 49 -0.54 -11.44 1.37
CA HIS A 49 -0.29 -10.69 2.60
C HIS A 49 -1.56 -10.44 3.44
N GLY A 50 -2.73 -10.90 2.97
CA GLY A 50 -3.98 -10.74 3.70
C GLY A 50 -4.41 -9.28 3.86
N LEU A 51 -3.94 -8.36 3.01
CA LEU A 51 -4.38 -6.97 3.08
C LEU A 51 -5.88 -6.83 2.78
N GLY A 52 -6.54 -5.90 3.47
CA GLY A 52 -7.92 -5.52 3.13
C GLY A 52 -7.95 -4.73 1.82
N HIS A 53 -9.08 -4.76 1.10
CA HIS A 53 -9.22 -4.10 -0.21
C HIS A 53 -8.81 -2.61 -0.17
N GLY A 54 -9.32 -1.85 0.81
CA GLY A 54 -9.00 -0.42 0.94
C GLY A 54 -7.52 -0.16 1.23
N HIS A 55 -6.89 -1.00 2.06
CA HIS A 55 -5.47 -0.89 2.39
C HIS A 55 -4.58 -1.22 1.18
N ALA A 56 -4.84 -2.33 0.50
CA ALA A 56 -4.11 -2.74 -0.69
C ALA A 56 -4.26 -1.69 -1.80
N ASN A 57 -5.47 -1.17 -2.03
CA ASN A 57 -5.69 -0.15 -3.05
C ASN A 57 -4.94 1.16 -2.75
N ALA A 58 -5.03 1.66 -1.51
CA ALA A 58 -4.30 2.86 -1.09
C ALA A 58 -2.79 2.71 -1.28
N LEU A 59 -2.25 1.54 -0.94
CA LEU A 59 -0.83 1.26 -1.01
C LEU A 59 -0.31 1.18 -2.45
N VAL A 60 -1.02 0.46 -3.31
CA VAL A 60 -0.66 0.34 -4.74
C VAL A 60 -0.84 1.68 -5.45
N ALA A 61 -1.96 2.38 -5.22
CA ALA A 61 -2.21 3.69 -5.82
C ALA A 61 -1.09 4.68 -5.51
N HIS A 62 -0.67 4.73 -4.24
CA HIS A 62 0.39 5.63 -3.82
C HIS A 62 1.76 5.20 -4.37
N THR A 63 2.11 3.92 -4.28
CA THR A 63 3.40 3.41 -4.80
C THR A 63 3.56 3.67 -6.29
N LEU A 64 2.50 3.46 -7.09
CA LEU A 64 2.50 3.72 -8.52
C LEU A 64 2.49 5.21 -8.86
N ALA A 65 1.88 6.05 -8.03
CA ALA A 65 1.90 7.50 -8.20
C ALA A 65 3.26 8.13 -7.86
N GLU A 66 3.99 7.58 -6.88
CA GLU A 66 5.34 8.04 -6.51
C GLU A 66 6.42 7.61 -7.52
N GLY A 67 6.22 6.50 -8.24
CA GLY A 67 7.16 5.99 -9.23
C GLY A 67 7.08 6.64 -10.62
N LYS A 68 6.25 7.68 -10.79
CA LYS A 68 6.07 8.42 -12.03
C LYS A 68 6.80 9.76 -11.98
#